data_AF-A0A1M3J6U4-F1
#
_entry.id   AF-A0A1M3J6U4-F1
#
_cell.length_a   1.000
_cell.length_b   1.000
_cell.length_c   1.000
_cell.angle_alpha   90.00
_cell.angle_beta   90.00
_cell.angle_gamma   90.00
#
_symmetry.space_group_name_H-M   'P 1'
#
loop_
_entity.id
_entity.type
_entity.pdbx_description
1 polymer ?
#
loop_
_entity_poly.entity_id
_entity_poly.type
_entity_poly.pdbx_seq_one_letter_code
_entity_poly.pdbx_strand_id
1 'polypeptide(L)'
;MRQAIQRLKRKEESEAVFINSALRKARTRTLVQAGGLLYKAGLLNEFSIELGADLQKDIECKDQVHALFGALLELRSLIKETDEYSHTYLALKGKVGFAEATHSLKK
;
A
#
# COMPACT_ATOMS: atom_id res chain seq x y z
N MET A 1 35.74 -31.41 11.23
CA MET A 1 34.26 -31.52 11.36
C MET A 1 33.61 -30.27 11.98
N ARG A 2 34.02 -29.80 13.17
CA ARG A 2 33.41 -28.62 13.83
C ARG A 2 33.43 -27.33 13.00
N GLN A 3 34.54 -27.04 12.30
CA GLN A 3 34.65 -25.86 11.45
C GLN A 3 33.72 -25.89 10.22
N ALA A 4 33.46 -27.07 9.64
CA ALA A 4 32.56 -27.22 8.51
C ALA A 4 31.10 -26.97 8.92
N ILE A 5 30.69 -27.51 10.07
CA ILE A 5 29.36 -27.25 10.66
C ILE A 5 29.17 -25.76 10.96
N GLN A 6 30.20 -25.09 11.48
CA GLN A 6 30.12 -23.66 11.77
C GLN A 6 30.03 -22.79 10.51
N ARG A 7 30.66 -23.20 9.40
CA ARG A 7 30.52 -22.52 8.10
C ARG A 7 29.12 -22.68 7.52
N LEU A 8 28.53 -23.86 7.63
CA LEU A 8 27.15 -24.11 7.20
C LEU A 8 26.16 -23.24 7.98
N LYS A 9 26.28 -23.20 9.31
CA LYS A 9 25.44 -22.31 10.16
C LYS A 9 25.55 -20.84 9.77
N ARG A 10 26.76 -20.32 9.55
CA ARG A 10 26.94 -18.92 9.11
C ARG A 10 26.31 -18.66 7.74
N LYS A 11 26.36 -19.63 6.83
CA LYS A 11 25.74 -19.51 5.51
C LYS A 11 24.21 -19.45 5.65
N GLU A 12 23.62 -20.36 6.42
CA GLU A 12 22.18 -20.37 6.72
C GLU A 12 21.72 -19.07 7.39
N GLU A 13 22.47 -18.56 8.37
CA GLU A 13 22.20 -17.28 9.03
C GLU A 13 22.26 -16.11 8.03
N SER A 14 23.26 -16.08 7.15
CA SER A 14 23.40 -15.04 6.13
C SER A 14 22.26 -15.06 5.10
N GLU A 15 21.83 -16.25 4.70
CA GLU A 15 20.69 -16.44 3.79
C GLU A 15 19.39 -16.01 4.46
N ALA A 16 19.18 -16.35 5.74
CA ALA A 16 18.02 -15.92 6.50
C ALA A 16 17.95 -14.39 6.64
N VAL A 17 19.08 -13.73 6.92
CA VAL A 17 19.16 -12.26 6.98
C VAL A 17 18.85 -11.64 5.63
N PHE A 18 19.38 -12.19 4.54
CA PHE A 18 19.12 -11.73 3.19
C PHE A 18 17.63 -11.85 2.83
N ILE A 19 17.03 -13.02 3.08
CA ILE A 19 15.60 -13.27 2.83
C ILE A 19 14.74 -12.29 3.63
N ASN A 20 15.03 -12.08 4.91
CA ASN A 20 14.28 -11.15 5.75
C ASN A 20 14.36 -9.71 5.20
N SER A 21 15.56 -9.26 4.81
CA SER A 21 15.76 -7.95 4.19
C SER A 21 15.00 -7.81 2.87
N ALA A 22 15.03 -8.84 2.02
CA ALA A 22 14.30 -8.85 0.77
C ALA A 22 12.78 -8.77 0.97
N LEU A 23 12.24 -9.53 1.93
CA LEU A 23 10.82 -9.51 2.29
C LEU A 23 10.38 -8.16 2.84
N ARG A 24 11.19 -7.53 3.71
CA ARG A 24 10.92 -6.18 4.22
C ARG A 24 10.85 -5.16 3.10
N LYS A 25 11.82 -5.19 2.17
CA LYS A 25 11.84 -4.29 1.00
C LYS A 25 10.61 -4.51 0.13
N ALA A 26 10.23 -5.76 -0.13
CA ALA A 26 9.03 -6.08 -0.90
C ALA A 26 7.77 -5.52 -0.24
N ARG A 27 7.59 -5.75 1.07
CA ARG A 27 6.48 -5.20 1.85
C ARG A 27 6.43 -3.66 1.76
N THR A 28 7.56 -2.99 1.96
CA THR A 28 7.62 -1.53 1.87
C THR A 28 7.21 -1.04 0.48
N ARG A 29 7.69 -1.67 -0.61
CA ARG A 29 7.27 -1.30 -1.97
C ARG A 29 5.77 -1.46 -2.16
N THR A 30 5.17 -2.55 -1.70
CA THR A 30 3.71 -2.76 -1.81
C THR A 30 2.94 -1.66 -1.09
N LEU A 31 3.35 -1.31 0.14
CA LEU A 31 2.70 -0.25 0.91
C LEU A 31 2.81 1.12 0.23
N VAL A 32 4.00 1.44 -0.29
CA VAL A 32 4.23 2.69 -1.03
C VAL A 32 3.38 2.73 -2.30
N GLN A 33 3.32 1.63 -3.06
CA GLN A 33 2.50 1.54 -4.26
C GLN A 33 1.01 1.67 -3.94
N ALA A 34 0.53 1.01 -2.89
CA ALA A 34 -0.86 1.12 -2.44
C ALA A 34 -1.22 2.55 -1.98
N GLY A 35 -0.35 3.19 -1.21
CA GLY A 35 -0.52 4.62 -0.85
C GLY A 35 -0.52 5.53 -2.08
N GLY A 36 0.31 5.23 -3.08
CA GLY A 36 0.29 5.92 -4.37
C GLY A 36 -1.03 5.79 -5.14
N LEU A 37 -1.74 4.66 -4.98
CA LEU A 37 -3.09 4.49 -5.56
C LEU A 37 -4.11 5.39 -4.87
N LEU A 38 -4.04 5.54 -3.54
CA LEU A 38 -4.91 6.47 -2.80
C LEU A 38 -4.74 7.91 -3.27
N TYR A 39 -3.48 8.35 -3.45
CA TYR A 39 -3.17 9.67 -4.00
C TYR A 39 -3.72 9.83 -5.42
N LYS A 40 -3.47 8.87 -6.31
CA LYS A 40 -3.96 8.92 -7.70
C LYS A 40 -5.48 8.91 -7.81
N ALA A 41 -6.16 8.22 -6.90
CA ALA A 41 -7.62 8.20 -6.83
C ALA A 41 -8.22 9.48 -6.23
N GLY A 42 -7.38 10.46 -5.82
CA GLY A 42 -7.83 11.72 -5.24
C GLY A 42 -8.26 11.63 -3.78
N LEU A 43 -8.10 10.47 -3.13
CA LEU A 43 -8.63 10.26 -1.78
C LEU A 43 -7.93 11.08 -0.71
N LEU A 44 -6.65 11.42 -0.89
CA LEU A 44 -5.98 12.29 0.09
C LEU A 44 -6.70 13.65 0.21
N ASN A 45 -7.13 14.23 -0.91
CA ASN A 45 -7.85 15.50 -0.92
C ASN A 45 -9.23 15.38 -0.25
N GLU A 46 -9.95 14.29 -0.52
CA GLU A 46 -11.28 14.05 0.07
C GLU A 46 -11.22 13.99 1.60
N PHE A 47 -10.14 13.44 2.15
CA PHE A 47 -9.93 13.36 3.61
C PHE A 47 -9.09 14.51 4.17
N SER A 48 -8.83 15.58 3.38
CA SER A 48 -8.01 16.72 3.79
C SER A 48 -6.63 16.31 4.32
N ILE A 49 -6.02 15.31 3.69
CA ILE A 49 -4.67 14.83 3.99
C ILE A 49 -3.69 15.48 3.02
N GLU A 50 -2.76 16.26 3.56
CA GLU A 50 -1.70 16.87 2.77
C GLU A 50 -0.64 15.86 2.33
N LEU A 51 -0.17 16.00 1.09
CA LEU A 51 0.94 15.19 0.59
C LEU A 51 2.22 15.56 1.35
N GLY A 52 2.85 14.58 1.99
CA GLY A 52 4.06 14.78 2.79
C GLY A 52 3.80 14.85 4.30
N ALA A 53 2.54 14.82 4.74
CA ALA A 53 2.19 14.70 6.14
C ALA A 53 2.72 13.39 6.75
N ASP A 54 3.30 13.48 7.96
CA ASP A 54 3.68 12.29 8.74
C ASP A 54 2.46 11.76 9.50
N LEU A 55 1.66 10.95 8.80
CA LEU A 55 0.42 10.35 9.31
C LEU A 55 0.60 9.49 10.58
N GLN A 56 1.84 9.18 10.98
CA GLN A 56 2.11 8.42 12.21
C GLN A 56 2.37 9.31 13.42
N LYS A 57 2.95 10.49 13.20
CA LYS A 57 3.42 11.36 14.29
C LYS A 57 2.60 12.62 14.45
N ASP A 58 1.94 13.06 13.38
CA ASP A 58 1.14 14.27 13.41
C ASP A 58 -0.20 13.99 14.08
N ILE A 59 -0.38 14.60 15.26
CA ILE A 59 -1.59 14.43 16.07
C ILE A 59 -2.79 15.12 15.43
N GLU A 60 -2.56 16.19 14.66
CA GLU A 60 -3.59 16.96 13.97
C GLU A 60 -4.14 16.21 12.75
N CYS A 61 -3.40 15.20 12.26
CA CYS A 61 -3.84 14.31 11.18
C CYS A 61 -4.66 13.10 11.66
N LYS A 62 -4.84 12.92 12.98
CA LYS A 62 -5.38 11.68 13.54
C LYS A 62 -6.82 11.40 13.10
N ASP A 63 -7.66 12.43 13.05
CA ASP A 63 -9.06 12.27 12.68
C ASP A 63 -9.22 12.01 11.17
N GLN A 64 -8.40 12.64 10.34
CA GLN A 64 -8.32 12.41 8.89
C GLN A 64 -7.87 10.97 8.60
N VAL A 65 -6.87 10.48 9.34
CA VAL A 65 -6.39 9.10 9.24
C VAL A 65 -7.49 8.12 9.65
N HIS A 66 -8.21 8.39 10.73
CA HIS A 66 -9.34 7.56 11.15
C HIS A 66 -10.49 7.59 10.14
N ALA A 67 -10.82 8.75 9.59
CA ALA A 67 -11.87 8.89 8.59
C ALA A 67 -11.53 8.12 7.31
N LEU A 68 -10.30 8.25 6.80
CA LEU A 68 -9.81 7.45 5.67
C LEU A 68 -9.89 5.96 5.98
N PHE A 69 -9.44 5.53 7.17
CA PHE A 69 -9.49 4.13 7.55
C PHE A 69 -10.94 3.62 7.64
N GLY A 70 -11.86 4.40 8.20
CA GLY A 70 -13.28 4.10 8.26
C GLY A 70 -13.90 3.92 6.87
N ALA A 71 -13.63 4.84 5.94
CA ALA A 71 -14.11 4.72 4.57
C ALA A 71 -13.57 3.46 3.84
N LEU A 72 -12.32 3.08 4.10
CA LEU A 72 -11.75 1.83 3.56
C LEU A 72 -12.40 0.58 4.18
N LEU A 73 -12.81 0.63 5.45
CA LEU A 73 -13.60 -0.44 6.07
C LEU A 73 -14.97 -0.58 5.42
N GLU A 74 -15.68 0.54 5.21
CA GLU A 74 -16.97 0.54 4.50
C GLU A 74 -16.83 0.00 3.08
N LEU A 75 -15.83 0.46 2.32
CA LEU A 75 -15.55 -0.06 0.98
C LEU A 75 -15.30 -1.57 1.00
N ARG A 76 -14.55 -2.07 1.98
CA ARG A 76 -14.30 -3.51 2.14
C ARG A 76 -15.59 -4.28 2.43
N SER A 77 -16.51 -3.73 3.23
CA SER A 77 -17.82 -4.34 3.50
C SER A 77 -18.67 -4.37 2.24
N LEU A 78 -18.76 -3.24 1.51
CA LEU A 78 -19.48 -3.14 0.24
C LEU A 78 -18.99 -4.17 -0.79
N ILE A 79 -17.67 -4.32 -0.95
CA ILE A 79 -17.08 -5.32 -1.87
C ILE A 79 -17.43 -6.76 -1.48
N LYS A 80 -17.62 -7.04 -0.19
CA LYS A 80 -17.92 -8.40 0.29
C LYS A 80 -19.40 -8.73 0.26
N GLU A 81 -20.24 -7.75 0.57
CA GLU A 81 -21.67 -7.95 0.83
C GLU A 81 -22.53 -7.73 -0.41
N THR A 82 -22.00 -7.02 -1.40
CA THR A 82 -22.70 -6.71 -2.66
C THR A 82 -21.96 -7.34 -3.85
N ASP A 83 -22.70 -7.75 -4.87
CA ASP A 83 -22.12 -8.21 -6.15
C ASP A 83 -21.85 -7.03 -7.13
N GLU A 84 -22.25 -5.81 -6.74
CA GLU A 84 -22.10 -4.60 -7.55
C GLU A 84 -20.63 -4.25 -7.80
N TYR A 85 -19.76 -4.54 -6.83
CA TYR A 85 -18.32 -4.23 -6.89
C TYR A 85 -17.47 -5.44 -7.26
N SER A 86 -17.91 -6.20 -8.27
CA SER A 86 -17.12 -7.32 -8.79
C SER A 86 -15.70 -6.88 -9.18
N HIS A 87 -14.73 -7.79 -9.04
CA HIS A 87 -13.34 -7.50 -9.38
C HIS A 87 -13.17 -7.05 -10.85
N THR A 88 -13.95 -7.63 -11.77
CA THR A 88 -13.93 -7.25 -13.20
C THR A 88 -14.41 -5.81 -13.41
N TYR A 89 -15.50 -5.42 -12.75
CA TYR A 89 -16.00 -4.04 -12.81
C TYR A 89 -14.97 -3.05 -12.28
N LEU A 90 -14.42 -3.30 -11.08
CA LEU A 90 -13.41 -2.43 -10.47
C LEU A 90 -12.14 -2.34 -11.32
N ALA A 91 -11.70 -3.44 -11.93
CA ALA A 91 -10.55 -3.44 -12.83
C ALA A 91 -10.79 -2.59 -14.09
N LEU A 92 -12.00 -2.62 -14.66
CA LEU A 92 -12.36 -1.78 -15.80
C LEU A 92 -12.39 -0.30 -15.39
N LYS A 93 -13.06 0.03 -14.28
CA LYS A 93 -13.12 1.39 -13.74
C LYS A 93 -11.73 1.96 -13.46
N GLY A 94 -10.85 1.14 -12.86
CA GLY A 94 -9.46 1.50 -12.60
C GLY A 94 -8.69 1.81 -13.89
N LYS A 95 -8.80 0.97 -14.93
CA LYS A 95 -8.13 1.22 -16.22
C LYS A 95 -8.52 2.57 -16.84
N VAL A 96 -9.82 2.91 -16.81
CA VAL A 96 -10.33 4.19 -17.31
C VAL A 96 -9.75 5.34 -16.49
N GLY A 97 -9.86 5.29 -15.17
CA GLY A 97 -9.33 6.34 -14.28
C GLY A 97 -7.81 6.54 -14.43
N PHE A 98 -7.04 5.46 -14.65
CA PHE A 98 -5.61 5.56 -14.93
C PHE A 98 -5.32 6.31 -16.24
N ALA A 99 -6.09 6.05 -17.30
CA ALA A 99 -5.92 6.75 -18.57
C ALA A 99 -6.21 8.25 -18.41
N GLU A 100 -7.31 8.60 -17.75
CA GLU A 100 -7.73 9.98 -17.50
C GLU A 100 -6.71 10.76 -16.66
N ALA A 101 -6.25 10.16 -15.55
CA ALA A 101 -5.24 10.77 -14.68
C ALA A 101 -3.89 11.00 -15.39
N THR A 102 -3.57 10.21 -16.42
CA THR A 102 -2.33 10.35 -17.18
C THR A 102 -2.42 11.47 -18.22
N HIS A 103 -3.62 11.76 -18.74
CA HIS A 103 -3.84 12.87 -19.67
C HIS A 103 -3.80 14.25 -18.99
N SER A 104 -4.22 14.35 -17.73
CA SER A 104 -4.14 15.61 -16.96
C SER A 104 -2.72 16.06 -16.62
N LEU A 105 -1.72 15.17 -16.68
CA LEU A 105 -0.31 15.49 -16.42
C LEU A 105 0.46 15.97 -17.68
N LYS A 106 -0.18 16.03 -18.85
CA LYS A 106 0.42 16.45 -20.13
C LYS A 106 0.00 17.87 -20.57
N LYS A 107 -0.68 18.63 -19.73
CA LYS A 107 -1.00 20.05 -19.92
C LYS A 107 -0.18 20.87 -18.92
#